data_AF-A0A6I8M740-F1
#
_entry.id   AF-A0A6I8M740-F1
#
_cell.length_a   1.000
_cell.length_b   1.000
_cell.length_c   1.000
_cell.angle_alpha   90.00
_cell.angle_beta   90.00
_cell.angle_gamma   90.00
#
_symmetry.space_group_name_H-M   'P 1'
#
loop_
_entity.id
_entity.type
_entity.pdbx_description
1 polymer ?
#
loop_
_entity_poly.entity_id
_entity_poly.type
_entity_poly.pdbx_seq_one_letter_code
_entity_poly.pdbx_strand_id
1 'polypeptide(L)'
;MSSKTNRTHFYNIYDSHIDLVFMYYPYNYKAKNQTLIAVFKLLKVYGETLDNKDKGKNLLHKLLLENRIKFLEVNEYGIVN
;
A
#
# COMPACT_ATOMS: atom_id res chain seq x y z
N MET A 1 13.91 -9.29 -32.03
CA MET A 1 14.77 -9.36 -30.84
C MET A 1 13.86 -9.41 -29.62
N SER A 2 13.53 -10.61 -29.15
CA SER A 2 12.60 -10.83 -28.01
C SER A 2 13.44 -11.02 -26.75
N SER A 3 13.37 -10.07 -25.82
CA SER A 3 14.07 -10.17 -24.54
C SER A 3 13.24 -11.00 -23.55
N LYS A 4 13.81 -12.15 -23.20
CA LYS A 4 13.45 -13.10 -22.14
C LYS A 4 12.67 -12.50 -20.96
N THR A 5 11.49 -13.08 -20.73
CA THR A 5 10.64 -12.98 -19.55
C THR A 5 11.36 -13.52 -18.30
N ASN A 6 11.35 -12.77 -17.19
CA ASN A 6 11.52 -13.33 -15.84
C ASN A 6 10.73 -12.53 -14.78
N ARG A 7 9.59 -13.10 -14.38
CA ARG A 7 9.15 -13.31 -12.98
C ARG A 7 8.89 -12.09 -12.09
N THR A 8 7.64 -11.65 -12.09
CA THR A 8 6.66 -11.62 -10.98
C THR A 8 5.61 -10.61 -11.43
N HIS A 9 4.33 -10.97 -11.47
CA HIS A 9 3.26 -10.01 -11.76
C HIS A 9 3.15 -9.02 -10.59
N PHE A 10 4.07 -8.07 -10.50
CA PHE A 10 3.92 -6.91 -9.64
C PHE A 10 2.79 -6.10 -10.26
N TYR A 11 1.62 -6.13 -9.62
CA TYR A 11 0.56 -5.17 -9.93
C TYR A 11 1.18 -3.78 -9.97
N ASN A 12 1.00 -3.05 -11.06
CA ASN A 12 1.47 -1.67 -11.17
C ASN A 12 0.50 -0.78 -10.38
N ILE A 13 0.76 -0.64 -9.08
CA ILE A 13 -0.07 0.10 -8.13
C ILE A 13 -0.16 1.58 -8.55
N TYR A 14 0.85 2.12 -9.23
CA TYR A 14 0.85 3.52 -9.64
C TYR A 14 -0.08 3.79 -10.84
N ASP A 15 -0.02 2.98 -11.88
CA ASP A 15 -0.76 3.22 -13.13
C ASP A 15 -2.13 2.54 -13.18
N SER A 16 -2.40 1.57 -12.29
CA SER A 16 -3.67 0.86 -12.22
C SER A 16 -4.57 1.42 -11.11
N HIS A 17 -5.88 1.30 -11.27
CA HIS A 17 -6.85 1.61 -10.23
C HIS A 17 -7.00 0.43 -9.25
N ILE A 18 -6.16 0.42 -8.21
CA ILE A 18 -6.12 -0.63 -7.19
C ILE A 18 -6.34 -0.02 -5.81
N ASP A 19 -7.38 -0.44 -5.12
CA ASP A 19 -7.63 -0.11 -3.72
C ASP A 19 -6.78 -0.98 -2.80
N LEU A 20 -6.11 -0.35 -1.83
CA LEU A 20 -5.32 -1.00 -0.79
C LEU A 20 -6.07 -0.91 0.54
N VAL A 21 -6.46 -2.06 1.07
CA VAL A 21 -7.16 -2.18 2.34
C VAL A 21 -6.25 -2.85 3.35
N PHE A 22 -5.90 -2.13 4.41
CA PHE A 22 -5.06 -2.63 5.50
C PHE A 22 -5.90 -2.81 6.76
N MET A 23 -5.82 -3.99 7.36
CA MET A 23 -6.55 -4.32 8.57
C MET A 23 -5.62 -4.26 9.79
N TYR A 24 -6.13 -3.81 10.92
CA TYR A 24 -5.43 -3.87 12.20
C TYR A 24 -6.35 -4.31 13.33
N TYR A 25 -5.81 -5.07 14.26
CA TYR A 25 -6.49 -5.41 15.51
C TYR A 25 -6.06 -4.42 16.61
N PRO A 26 -6.98 -3.80 17.36
CA PRO A 26 -6.68 -2.77 18.35
C PRO A 26 -6.18 -3.37 19.69
N TYR A 27 -5.13 -4.21 19.66
CA TYR A 27 -4.57 -4.84 20.88
C TYR A 27 -4.00 -3.81 21.88
N ASN A 28 -3.74 -2.57 21.43
CA ASN A 28 -3.46 -1.42 22.28
C ASN A 28 -3.76 -0.11 21.52
N TYR A 29 -3.66 1.03 22.23
CA TYR A 29 -3.90 2.36 21.67
C TYR A 29 -2.91 2.79 20.56
N LYS A 30 -1.80 2.06 20.37
CA LYS A 30 -0.78 2.33 19.34
C LYS A 30 -0.96 1.49 18.07
N ALA A 31 -1.78 0.42 18.10
CA ALA A 31 -1.88 -0.54 17.00
C ALA A 31 -2.20 0.12 15.65
N LYS A 32 -3.13 1.08 15.63
CA LYS A 32 -3.47 1.89 14.45
C LYS A 32 -2.25 2.66 13.92
N ASN A 33 -1.57 3.40 14.79
CA ASN A 33 -0.41 4.21 14.42
C ASN A 33 0.77 3.34 13.96
N GLN A 34 1.00 2.20 14.60
CA GLN A 34 2.02 1.23 14.20
C GLN A 34 1.74 0.67 12.81
N THR A 35 0.48 0.33 12.52
CA THR A 35 0.03 -0.12 11.20
C THR A 35 0.22 0.96 10.14
N LEU A 36 -0.19 2.20 10.42
CA LEU A 36 0.02 3.34 9.52
C LEU A 36 1.49 3.52 9.14
N ILE A 37 2.39 3.51 10.14
CA ILE A 37 3.83 3.66 9.92
C ILE A 37 4.38 2.49 9.08
N ALA A 38 3.95 1.26 9.37
CA ALA A 38 4.38 0.07 8.62
C ALA A 38 3.94 0.14 7.16
N VAL A 39 2.68 0.53 6.90
CA VAL A 39 2.14 0.69 5.54
C VAL A 39 2.85 1.79 4.77
N PHE A 40 3.14 2.94 5.40
CA PHE A 40 3.89 4.01 4.72
C PHE A 40 5.31 3.58 4.36
N LYS A 41 5.98 2.82 5.25
CA LYS A 41 7.29 2.23 4.93
C LYS A 41 7.19 1.22 3.78
N LEU A 42 6.18 0.36 3.80
CA LEU A 42 5.93 -0.62 2.73
C LEU A 42 5.75 0.08 1.37
N LEU A 43 4.89 1.11 1.32
CA LEU A 43 4.62 1.85 0.09
C LEU A 43 5.85 2.63 -0.39
N LYS A 44 6.67 3.15 0.52
CA LYS A 44 7.95 3.78 0.16
C LYS A 44 8.90 2.76 -0.48
N VAL A 45 9.09 1.60 0.14
CA VAL A 45 9.96 0.52 -0.40
C VAL A 45 9.44 0.03 -1.74
N TYR A 46 8.12 -0.14 -1.90
CA TYR A 46 7.54 -0.47 -3.20
C TYR A 46 7.80 0.64 -4.24
N GLY A 47 7.67 1.92 -3.87
CA GLY A 47 7.99 3.04 -4.77
C GLY A 47 9.44 3.02 -5.26
N GLU A 48 10.38 2.52 -4.46
CA GLU A 48 11.80 2.39 -4.82
C GLU A 48 12.03 1.32 -5.91
N THR A 49 11.15 0.32 -6.04
CA THR A 49 11.24 -0.73 -7.06
C THR A 49 10.74 -0.27 -8.43
N LEU A 50 10.04 0.87 -8.52
CA LEU A 50 9.58 1.41 -9.80
C LEU A 50 10.76 1.93 -10.63
N ASP A 51 10.75 1.62 -11.93
CA ASP A 51 11.75 2.13 -12.89
C ASP A 51 11.72 3.66 -12.96
N ASN A 52 10.51 4.23 -12.98
CA ASN A 52 10.31 5.66 -12.94
C ASN A 52 10.39 6.16 -11.47
N LYS A 53 11.49 6.81 -11.12
CA LYS A 53 11.75 7.30 -9.76
C LYS A 53 10.82 8.44 -9.33
N ASP A 54 10.29 9.23 -10.25
CA ASP A 54 9.32 10.28 -9.93
C ASP A 54 7.97 9.67 -9.57
N LYS A 55 7.55 8.62 -10.28
CA LYS A 55 6.38 7.81 -9.89
C LYS A 55 6.56 7.21 -8.50
N GLY A 56 7.75 6.65 -8.23
CA GLY A 56 8.11 6.12 -6.91
C GLY A 56 7.96 7.14 -5.78
N LYS A 57 8.56 8.33 -5.93
CA LYS A 57 8.48 9.42 -4.95
C LYS A 57 7.05 9.92 -4.71
N ASN A 58 6.21 9.92 -5.74
CA ASN A 58 4.85 10.46 -5.68
C ASN A 58 3.77 9.42 -5.41
N LEU A 59 4.13 8.14 -5.24
CA LEU A 59 3.17 7.04 -5.11
C LEU A 59 2.22 7.23 -3.92
N LEU A 60 2.76 7.44 -2.72
CA LEU A 60 1.93 7.62 -1.52
C LEU A 60 0.99 8.81 -1.68
N HIS A 61 1.50 9.92 -2.21
CA HIS A 61 0.70 11.13 -2.44
C HIS A 61 -0.47 10.86 -3.40
N LYS A 62 -0.21 10.20 -4.53
CA LYS A 62 -1.24 9.82 -5.49
C LYS A 62 -2.31 8.93 -4.87
N LEU A 63 -1.90 7.88 -4.16
CA LEU A 63 -2.83 6.94 -3.52
C LEU A 63 -3.73 7.61 -2.47
N LEU A 64 -3.20 8.59 -1.73
CA LEU A 64 -3.97 9.39 -0.78
C LEU A 64 -4.97 10.31 -1.49
N LEU A 65 -4.55 11.03 -2.54
CA LEU A 65 -5.44 11.91 -3.32
C LEU A 65 -6.58 11.14 -4.00
N GLU A 66 -6.29 9.93 -4.47
CA GLU A 66 -7.28 9.04 -5.11
C GLU A 66 -8.12 8.25 -4.09
N ASN A 67 -7.92 8.45 -2.78
CA ASN A 67 -8.61 7.72 -1.71
C ASN A 67 -8.51 6.19 -1.82
N ARG A 68 -7.34 5.71 -2.27
CA ARG A 68 -7.07 4.29 -2.55
C ARG A 68 -6.40 3.55 -1.39
N ILE A 69 -6.26 4.18 -0.23
CA ILE A 69 -5.72 3.55 0.98
C ILE A 69 -6.77 3.61 2.06
N LYS A 70 -7.21 2.45 2.54
CA LYS A 70 -8.21 2.30 3.58
C LYS A 70 -7.59 1.53 4.75
N PHE A 71 -7.87 1.98 5.96
CA PHE A 71 -7.48 1.30 7.19
C PHE A 71 -8.74 0.86 7.91
N LEU A 72 -8.88 -0.45 8.13
CA LEU A 72 -10.04 -1.04 8.77
C LEU A 72 -9.63 -1.63 10.12
N GLU A 73 -10.36 -1.28 11.16
CA GLU A 73 -10.21 -1.94 12.45
C GLU A 73 -10.92 -3.29 12.40
N VAL A 74 -10.31 -4.31 12.98
CA VAL A 74 -10.91 -5.63 13.13
C VAL A 74 -10.92 -5.98 14.61
N ASN A 75 -12.08 -6.40 15.12
CA ASN A 75 -12.24 -6.91 16.48
C ASN A 75 -12.88 -8.32 16.46
N GLU A 76 -13.24 -8.85 17.62
CA GLU A 76 -13.84 -10.20 17.74
C GLU A 76 -15.17 -10.37 16.98
N TYR A 77 -15.83 -9.26 16.62
CA TYR A 77 -17.09 -9.24 15.89
C TYR A 77 -16.92 -8.98 14.38
N GLY A 78 -15.68 -8.78 13.91
CA GLY A 78 -15.36 -8.51 12.51
C GLY A 78 -14.84 -7.09 12.27
N ILE A 79 -15.08 -6.57 11.07
CA ILE A 79 -14.63 -5.24 10.65
C ILE A 79 -15.48 -4.16 11.34
N VAL A 80 -14.81 -3.19 11.94
CA VAL A 80 -15.40 -2.04 12.63
C VAL A 80 -15.11 -0.78 11.81
N ASN A 81 -16.14 0.02 11.55
CA ASN A 81 -16.05 1.30 10.83
C ASN A 81 -15.88 2.48 11.79
#